data_AF-A0A3A8G4I5-F1
#
_entry.id   AF-A0A3A8G4I5-F1
#
_cell.length_a   1.000
_cell.length_b   1.000
_cell.length_c   1.000
_cell.angle_alpha   90.00
_cell.angle_beta   90.00
_cell.angle_gamma   90.00
#
_symmetry.space_group_name_H-M   'P 1'
#
loop_
_entity.id
_entity.type
_entity.pdbx_description
1 polymer ?
#
loop_
_entity_poly.entity_id
_entity_poly.type
_entity_poly.pdbx_seq_one_letter_code
_entity_poly.pdbx_strand_id
1 'polypeptide(L)' 'GGVFKPRTSPYAFQGMGEPGLKLLVDAGRRHGLPIISEVMETEQLPLMAQHSDILQVGARNMQNFGLLRALGKL' A
#
# COMPACT_ATOMS: atom_id res chain seq x y z
N GLY A 1 -1.51 7.11 3.01
CA GLY A 1 -2.76 6.61 3.61
C GLY A 1 -2.92 5.14 3.29
N GLY A 2 -3.38 4.31 4.23
CA GLY A 2 -3.56 2.88 3.98
C GLY A 2 -4.79 2.60 3.12
N VAL A 3 -4.59 2.26 1.85
CA VAL A 3 -5.65 1.90 0.89
C VAL A 3 -6.04 0.43 0.93
N PHE A 4 -5.17 -0.40 1.51
CA PHE A 4 -5.44 -1.77 1.94
C PHE A 4 -5.34 -1.79 3.47
N LYS A 5 -6.29 -2.45 4.15
CA LYS A 5 -6.31 -2.54 5.61
C LYS A 5 -6.31 -3.99 6.07
N PRO A 6 -5.29 -4.46 6.80
CA PRO A 6 -5.33 -5.79 7.41
C PRO A 6 -6.37 -5.79 8.54
N ARG A 7 -7.52 -6.43 8.30
CA ARG A 7 -8.60 -6.57 9.29
C ARG A 7 -8.76 -8.02 9.72
N THR A 8 -8.87 -8.21 11.03
CA THR A 8 -9.21 -9.51 11.62
C THR A 8 -10.69 -9.87 11.39
N SER A 9 -11.55 -8.87 11.18
CA SER A 9 -12.98 -9.09 10.89
C SER A 9 -13.27 -8.88 9.40
N PRO A 10 -13.98 -9.81 8.75
CA PRO A 10 -14.38 -9.64 7.35
C PRO A 10 -15.40 -8.51 7.14
N TYR A 11 -16.17 -8.16 8.16
CA TYR A 11 -17.20 -7.10 8.11
C TYR A 11 -16.64 -5.70 8.28
N ALA A 12 -15.38 -5.59 8.65
CA ALA A 12 -14.74 -4.30 8.79
C ALA A 12 -14.40 -3.71 7.42
N PHE A 13 -14.33 -2.39 7.33
CA PHE A 13 -13.85 -1.70 6.14
C PHE A 13 -12.44 -2.22 5.76
N GLN A 14 -12.35 -2.79 4.55
CA GLN A 14 -11.15 -3.47 4.03
C GLN A 14 -10.17 -2.50 3.33
N GLY A 15 -10.56 -1.24 3.20
CA GLY A 15 -9.87 -0.28 2.34
C GLY A 15 -10.61 -0.09 1.01
N MET A 16 -10.18 0.91 0.26
CA MET A 16 -10.73 1.25 -1.07
C MET A 16 -9.91 0.67 -2.21
N GLY A 17 -8.81 -0.03 -1.93
CA GLY A 17 -7.93 -0.62 -2.93
C GLY A 17 -7.44 0.42 -3.96
N GLU A 18 -7.39 0.02 -5.23
CA GLU A 18 -6.94 0.86 -6.33
C GLU A 18 -7.70 2.20 -6.45
N PRO A 19 -9.05 2.27 -6.40
CA PRO A 19 -9.76 3.54 -6.36
C PRO A 19 -9.28 4.48 -5.25
N GLY A 20 -9.02 3.93 -4.05
CA GLY A 20 -8.48 4.70 -2.94
C GLY A 20 -7.07 5.23 -3.21
N LEU A 21 -6.24 4.43 -3.90
CA LEU A 21 -4.87 4.81 -4.26
C LEU A 21 -4.86 5.99 -5.22
N LYS A 22 -5.74 5.97 -6.23
CA LYS A 22 -5.90 7.09 -7.18
C LYS A 22 -6.29 8.39 -6.46
N LEU A 23 -7.26 8.32 -5.55
CA LEU A 23 -7.66 9.47 -4.74
C LEU A 23 -6.51 10.01 -3.87
N LEU A 24 -5.72 9.10 -3.29
CA LEU A 24 -4.57 9.48 -2.47
C LEU A 24 -3.49 10.18 -3.32
N VAL A 25 -3.19 9.64 -4.50
CA VAL A 25 -2.26 10.24 -5.47
C VAL A 25 -2.73 11.62 -5.91
N ASP A 26 -4.00 11.76 -6.26
CA ASP A 26 -4.56 13.04 -6.69
C ASP A 26 -4.55 14.08 -5.57
N ALA A 27 -4.76 13.66 -4.32
CA ALA A 27 -4.61 14.53 -3.16
C ALA A 27 -3.15 14.95 -2.94
N GLY A 28 -2.20 14.01 -2.96
CA GLY A 28 -0.79 14.34 -2.75
C GLY A 28 -0.23 15.24 -3.85
N ARG A 29 -0.56 14.98 -5.12
CA ARG A 29 -0.16 15.83 -6.26
C ARG A 29 -0.66 17.26 -6.11
N ARG A 30 -1.93 17.45 -5.69
CA ARG A 30 -2.51 18.78 -5.48
C ARG A 30 -1.80 19.59 -4.40
N HIS A 31 -1.19 18.93 -3.43
CA HIS A 31 -0.56 19.57 -2.28
C HIS A 31 0.97 19.42 -2.25
N GLY A 32 1.58 18.81 -3.28
CA GLY A 32 3.01 18.53 -3.32
C GLY A 32 3.48 17.58 -2.21
N LEU A 33 2.63 16.68 -1.75
CA LEU A 33 2.92 15.74 -0.67
C LEU A 33 3.29 14.36 -1.21
N PRO A 34 4.29 13.67 -0.61
CA PRO A 34 4.63 12.31 -0.99
C PRO A 34 3.54 11.32 -0.60
N ILE A 35 3.39 10.28 -1.41
CA ILE A 35 2.43 9.21 -1.26
C ILE A 35 3.08 8.04 -0.54
N ILE A 36 2.61 7.77 0.68
CA ILE A 36 2.98 6.58 1.45
C ILE A 36 1.78 5.64 1.53
N SER A 37 1.95 4.38 1.16
CA SER A 37 0.91 3.36 1.34
C SER A 37 1.48 2.01 1.77
N GLU A 38 0.70 1.29 2.57
CA GLU A 38 1.05 -0.05 3.06
C GLU A 38 0.81 -1.10 1.97
N VAL A 39 1.83 -1.92 1.71
CA VAL A 39 1.76 -3.11 0.86
C VAL A 39 1.53 -4.34 1.74
N MET A 40 0.55 -5.15 1.37
CA MET A 40 0.22 -6.36 2.11
C MET A 40 0.68 -7.64 1.41
N GLU A 41 0.71 -7.65 0.08
CA GLU A 41 0.92 -8.82 -0.76
C GLU A 41 1.74 -8.47 -2.02
N THR A 42 2.39 -9.45 -2.61
CA THR A 42 3.31 -9.27 -3.75
C THR A 42 2.61 -8.80 -5.02
N GLU A 43 1.35 -9.20 -5.19
CA GLU A 43 0.51 -8.90 -6.34
C GLU A 43 0.15 -7.40 -6.40
N GLN A 44 0.23 -6.71 -5.27
CA GLN A 44 -0.02 -5.27 -5.18
C GLN A 44 1.18 -4.44 -5.66
N LEU A 45 2.38 -5.02 -5.71
CA LEU A 45 3.62 -4.28 -5.98
C LEU A 45 3.63 -3.52 -7.31
N PRO A 46 3.20 -4.09 -8.47
CA PRO A 46 3.25 -3.37 -9.74
C PRO A 46 2.42 -2.08 -9.72
N LEU A 47 1.20 -2.15 -9.16
CA LEU A 47 0.31 -1.01 -9.04
C LEU A 47 0.84 0.00 -8.00
N MET A 48 1.29 -0.48 -6.84
CA MET A 48 1.70 0.40 -5.75
C MET A 48 3.01 1.11 -6.06
N ALA A 49 3.98 0.45 -6.70
CA ALA A 49 5.24 1.04 -7.11
C ALA A 49 5.07 2.13 -8.18
N GLN A 50 4.03 2.04 -9.03
CA GLN A 50 3.72 3.06 -10.02
C GLN A 50 3.19 4.37 -9.40
N HIS A 51 2.59 4.29 -8.21
CA HIS A 51 1.75 5.35 -7.66
C HIS A 51 2.18 5.85 -6.28
N SER A 52 3.00 5.11 -5.54
CA SER A 52 3.46 5.47 -4.21
C SER A 52 4.94 5.81 -4.21
N ASP A 53 5.31 6.90 -3.56
CA ASP A 53 6.72 7.29 -3.37
C ASP A 53 7.39 6.41 -2.31
N ILE A 54 6.63 5.94 -1.32
CA ILE A 54 7.12 5.06 -0.25
C ILE A 54 6.17 3.88 -0.06
N LEU A 55 6.71 2.67 -0.18
CA LEU A 55 6.03 1.42 0.13
C LEU A 55 6.28 1.04 1.59
N GLN A 56 5.22 1.12 2.41
CA GLN A 56 5.30 0.77 3.83
C GLN A 56 5.02 -0.72 4.03
N VAL A 57 5.81 -1.36 4.90
CA VAL A 57 5.51 -2.70 5.42
C VAL A 57 4.96 -2.56 6.83
N GLY A 58 3.72 -3.02 7.04
CA GLY A 58 3.13 -3.04 8.38
C GLY A 58 3.79 -4.08 9.29
N ALA A 59 3.70 -3.87 10.61
CA ALA A 59 4.32 -4.75 11.60
C ALA A 59 3.94 -6.23 11.46
N ARG A 60 2.71 -6.52 11.00
CA ARG A 60 2.23 -7.89 10.75
C ARG A 60 2.95 -8.60 9.60
N ASN A 61 3.49 -7.84 8.64
CA ASN A 61 4.25 -8.34 7.50
C ASN A 61 5.77 -8.22 7.69
N MET A 62 6.25 -7.79 8.87
CA MET A 62 7.69 -7.65 9.14
C MET A 62 8.45 -8.98 9.02
N GLN A 63 7.76 -10.11 9.15
CA GLN A 63 8.32 -11.45 8.96
C GLN A 63 7.86 -12.13 7.65
N ASN A 64 7.18 -11.40 6.77
CA ASN A 64 6.78 -11.91 5.46
C ASN A 64 7.98 -11.84 4.50
N PHE A 65 8.91 -12.79 4.61
CA PHE A 65 10.14 -12.80 3.82
C PHE A 65 9.91 -12.90 2.30
N GLY A 66 8.78 -13.47 1.87
CA GLY A 66 8.38 -13.48 0.47
C GLY A 66 8.14 -12.06 -0.04
N LEU A 67 7.29 -11.31 0.67
CA LEU A 67 7.03 -9.90 0.38
C LEU A 67 8.30 -9.04 0.49
N LEU A 68 9.09 -9.20 1.55
CA LEU A 68 10.32 -8.42 1.75
C LEU A 68 11.35 -8.67 0.63
N ARG A 69 11.50 -9.91 0.17
CA ARG A 69 12.38 -10.24 -0.97
C ARG A 69 11.87 -9.65 -2.28
N ALA A 70 10.55 -9.62 -2.49
CA ALA A 70 9.98 -9.00 -3.68
C ALA A 70 10.15 -7.48 -3.66
N LEU A 71 9.95 -6.84 -2.52
CA LEU A 71 10.19 -5.40 -2.32
C LEU A 71 11.65 -5.02 -2.58
N GLY A 72 12.62 -5.84 -2.14
CA GLY A 72 14.04 -5.60 -2.39
C GLY A 72 14.50 -5.75 -3.85
N LYS A 73 13.60 -6.08 -4.78
CA LYS A 73 13.87 -6.19 -6.22
C LYS A 73 13.24 -5.06 -7.06
N LEU A 74 12.46 -4.18 -6.42
CA LEU A 74 11.94 -2.97 -7.06
C LEU A 74 13.04 -1.90 -7.13
#